data_AF-A0A963MPC3-F1
#
_entry.id   AF-A0A963MPC3-F1
#
_cell.length_a   1.000
_cell.length_b   1.000
_cell.length_c   1.000
_cell.angle_alpha   90.00
_cell.angle_beta   90.00
_cell.angle_gamma   90.00
#
_symmetry.space_group_name_H-M   'P 1'
#
loop_
_entity.id
_entity.type
_entity.pdbx_description
1 polymer ?
#
loop_
_entity_poly.entity_id
_entity_poly.type
_entity_poly.pdbx_seq_one_letter_code
_entity_poly.pdbx_strand_id
1 'polypeptide(L)'
;MRAEHKGERRPSALPNFDDCLSVDRPRLRRMARDLSRPPRADERAAAQRLRLQADFDALLERSRAALLARRAALPVPDFPAELPVSARRDEIAGALAAHQVIIVCGETGSGKTT
;
A
#
# COMPACT_ATOMS: atom_id res chain seq x y z
N MET A 1 3.96 -29.23 11.79
CA MET A 1 4.45 -28.27 10.77
C MET A 1 3.37 -28.08 9.72
N ARG A 2 2.50 -27.07 9.88
CA ARG A 2 1.55 -26.67 8.82
C ARG A 2 2.10 -25.41 8.18
N ALA A 3 2.54 -25.54 6.94
CA ALA A 3 3.00 -24.43 6.12
C ALA A 3 1.82 -23.50 5.82
N GLU A 4 1.93 -22.26 6.28
CA GLU A 4 1.03 -21.16 5.97
C GLU A 4 1.00 -20.94 4.45
N HIS A 5 -0.07 -21.38 3.79
CA HIS A 5 -0.35 -20.99 2.41
C HIS A 5 -0.88 -19.56 2.43
N LYS A 6 0.03 -18.60 2.59
CA LYS A 6 -0.24 -17.19 2.31
C LYS A 6 -0.64 -17.13 0.84
N GLY A 7 -1.90 -16.84 0.56
CA GLY A 7 -2.46 -16.80 -0.79
C GLY A 7 -1.60 -15.94 -1.71
N GLU A 8 -0.74 -16.61 -2.49
CA GLU A 8 -0.06 -16.01 -3.63
C GLU A 8 -1.15 -15.54 -4.57
N ARG A 9 -1.38 -14.22 -4.57
CA ARG A 9 -2.19 -13.57 -5.59
C ARG A 9 -1.66 -14.05 -6.93
N ARG A 10 -2.46 -14.81 -7.68
CA ARG A 10 -2.15 -15.24 -9.06
C ARG A 10 -1.45 -14.08 -9.75
N PRO A 11 -0.26 -14.27 -10.36
CA PRO A 11 0.45 -13.17 -10.98
C PRO A 11 -0.47 -12.56 -12.04
N SER A 12 -1.02 -11.39 -11.75
CA SER A 12 -1.77 -10.66 -12.75
C SER A 12 -0.76 -10.27 -13.83
N ALA A 13 -1.04 -10.59 -15.09
CA ALA A 13 -0.21 -10.18 -16.22
C ALA A 13 -0.03 -8.64 -16.33
N LEU A 14 -0.72 -7.87 -15.49
CA LEU A 14 -0.58 -6.43 -15.36
C LEU A 14 0.33 -6.08 -14.17
N PRO A 15 1.20 -5.07 -14.32
CA PRO A 15 2.06 -4.59 -13.24
C PRO A 15 1.25 -4.15 -12.01
N ASN A 16 1.81 -4.43 -10.84
CA ASN A 16 1.28 -3.97 -9.57
C ASN A 16 1.80 -2.54 -9.28
N PHE A 17 0.93 -1.68 -8.74
CA PHE A 17 1.21 -0.25 -8.46
C PHE A 17 1.15 0.04 -6.95
N ASP A 18 1.64 -0.89 -6.13
CA ASP A 18 1.64 -0.76 -4.67
C ASP A 18 2.61 0.34 -4.17
N ASP A 19 3.55 0.76 -5.01
CA ASP A 19 4.49 1.87 -4.84
C ASP A 19 3.93 3.24 -5.29
N CYS A 20 2.66 3.30 -5.67
CA CYS A 20 1.96 4.52 -6.06
C CYS A 20 0.82 4.84 -5.08
N LEU A 21 0.36 6.11 -5.09
CA LEU A 21 -0.81 6.53 -4.32
C LEU A 21 -2.03 5.69 -4.72
N SER A 22 -2.82 5.25 -3.73
CA SER A 22 -4.01 4.40 -3.95
C SER A 22 -5.02 5.00 -4.93
N VAL A 23 -5.12 6.34 -4.97
CA VAL A 23 -6.00 7.09 -5.88
C VAL A 23 -5.60 6.96 -7.35
N ASP A 24 -4.31 6.79 -7.65
CA ASP A 24 -3.80 6.74 -9.03
C ASP A 24 -3.81 5.32 -9.62
N ARG A 25 -3.82 4.29 -8.76
CA ARG A 25 -3.71 2.88 -9.17
C ARG A 25 -4.76 2.44 -10.21
N PRO A 26 -6.05 2.83 -10.13
CA PRO A 26 -7.03 2.45 -11.16
C PRO A 26 -6.69 3.06 -12.53
N ARG A 27 -6.24 4.31 -12.55
CA ARG A 27 -5.88 5.04 -13.77
C ARG A 27 -4.61 4.48 -14.40
N LEU A 28 -3.56 4.25 -13.61
CA LEU A 28 -2.33 3.61 -14.06
C LEU A 28 -2.59 2.22 -14.65
N ARG A 29 -3.46 1.41 -14.02
CA ARG A 29 -3.88 0.10 -14.56
C ARG A 29 -4.60 0.22 -15.89
N ARG A 30 -5.48 1.20 -16.05
CA ARG A 30 -6.18 1.45 -17.33
C ARG A 30 -5.17 1.83 -18.42
N MET A 31 -4.29 2.79 -18.14
CA MET A 31 -3.29 3.27 -19.10
C MET A 31 -2.30 2.16 -19.48
N ALA A 32 -1.82 1.36 -18.52
CA ALA A 32 -0.96 0.21 -18.80
C ALA A 32 -1.63 -0.84 -19.69
N ARG A 33 -2.94 -1.08 -19.50
CA ARG A 33 -3.72 -1.98 -20.37
C ARG A 33 -3.92 -1.39 -21.76
N ASP A 34 -4.16 -0.09 -21.87
CA ASP A 34 -4.28 0.59 -23.16
C ASP A 34 -2.93 0.55 -23.91
N LEU A 35 -1.82 0.71 -23.17
CA LEU A 35 -0.45 0.59 -23.67
C LEU A 35 -0.04 -0.86 -24.00
N SER A 36 -0.65 -1.89 -23.41
CA SER A 36 -0.34 -3.27 -23.80
C SER A 36 -1.01 -3.71 -25.10
N ARG A 37 -2.00 -2.96 -25.58
CA ARG A 37 -2.68 -3.26 -26.85
C ARG A 37 -1.81 -2.90 -28.06
N PRO A 38 -1.82 -3.73 -29.12
CA PRO A 38 -1.11 -3.40 -30.35
C PRO A 38 -1.70 -2.13 -30.97
N PRO A 39 -0.86 -1.16 -31.38
CA PRO A 39 -1.33 0.03 -32.06
C PRO A 39 -1.88 -0.33 -33.45
N ARG A 40 -2.76 0.53 -33.97
CA ARG A 40 -3.11 0.50 -35.38
C ARG A 40 -1.90 1.01 -36.20
N ALA A 41 -1.77 0.52 -37.43
CA ALA A 41 -0.68 0.87 -38.34
C ALA A 41 -0.93 2.23 -39.03
N ASP A 42 -1.14 3.28 -38.23
CA ASP A 42 -1.33 4.64 -38.71
C ASP A 42 -0.57 5.66 -37.83
N GLU A 43 -0.08 6.74 -38.45
CA GLU A 43 0.73 7.77 -37.79
C GLU A 43 -0.02 8.43 -36.63
N ARG A 44 -1.34 8.59 -36.75
CA ARG A 44 -2.17 9.19 -35.70
C ARG A 44 -2.23 8.30 -34.47
N ALA A 45 -2.41 6.99 -34.64
CA ALA A 45 -2.35 6.04 -33.52
C ALA A 45 -0.96 6.01 -32.87
N ALA A 46 0.13 6.12 -33.65
CA ALA A 46 1.48 6.21 -33.11
C ALA A 46 1.68 7.47 -32.26
N ALA A 47 1.23 8.63 -32.75
CA ALA A 47 1.29 9.90 -32.01
C ALA A 47 0.42 9.87 -30.74
N GLN A 48 -0.79 9.32 -30.80
CA GLN A 48 -1.67 9.16 -29.65
C GLN A 48 -1.04 8.25 -28.59
N ARG A 49 -0.40 7.16 -29.02
CA ARG A 49 0.28 6.23 -28.13
C ARG A 49 1.50 6.85 -27.46
N LEU A 50 2.28 7.67 -28.17
CA LEU A 50 3.39 8.43 -27.59
C LEU A 50 2.90 9.38 -26.50
N ARG A 51 1.79 10.09 -26.72
CA ARG A 51 1.17 10.96 -25.70
C ARG A 51 0.70 10.17 -24.49
N LEU A 52 0.01 9.05 -24.71
CA LEU A 52 -0.44 8.17 -23.64
C LEU A 52 0.72 7.63 -22.80
N GLN A 53 1.84 7.29 -23.45
CA GLN A 53 3.06 6.85 -22.79
C GLN A 53 3.65 7.98 -21.93
N ALA A 54 3.79 9.18 -22.48
CA ALA A 54 4.29 10.34 -21.74
C ALA A 54 3.40 10.68 -20.53
N ASP A 55 2.07 10.65 -20.69
CA ASP A 55 1.12 10.87 -19.61
C ASP A 55 1.23 9.78 -18.52
N PHE A 56 1.45 8.53 -18.94
CA PHE A 56 1.63 7.39 -18.04
C PHE A 56 2.88 7.56 -17.19
N ASP A 57 4.02 7.82 -17.83
CA ASP A 57 5.31 7.99 -17.14
C ASP A 57 5.26 9.19 -16.19
N ALA A 58 4.69 10.31 -16.62
CA ALA A 58 4.54 11.49 -15.79
C ALA A 58 3.62 11.25 -14.57
N LEU A 59 2.53 10.48 -14.73
CA LEU A 59 1.66 10.11 -13.62
C LEU A 59 2.36 9.16 -12.65
N LEU A 60 3.08 8.17 -13.17
CA LEU A 60 3.79 7.17 -12.38
C LEU A 60 4.82 7.84 -11.46
N GLU A 61 5.65 8.72 -12.02
CA GLU A 61 6.69 9.42 -11.28
C GLU A 61 6.10 10.36 -10.21
N ARG A 62 5.09 11.16 -10.56
CA ARG A 62 4.41 12.02 -9.57
C ARG A 62 3.81 11.22 -8.42
N SER A 63 3.16 10.10 -8.72
CA SER A 63 2.51 9.26 -7.71
C SER A 63 3.51 8.60 -6.76
N ARG A 64 4.63 8.09 -7.30
CA ARG A 64 5.74 7.52 -6.52
C ARG A 64 6.40 8.56 -5.62
N ALA A 65 6.74 9.73 -6.18
CA ALA A 65 7.35 10.81 -5.42
C ALA A 65 6.44 11.26 -4.27
N ALA A 66 5.13 11.40 -4.52
CA ALA A 66 4.17 11.74 -3.49
C ALA A 66 4.04 10.66 -2.40
N LEU A 67 4.08 9.37 -2.76
CA LEU A 67 4.07 8.29 -1.76
C LEU A 67 5.32 8.32 -0.88
N LEU A 68 6.50 8.52 -1.49
CA LEU A 68 7.77 8.62 -0.76
C LEU A 68 7.77 9.82 0.19
N ALA A 69 7.32 10.98 -0.26
CA ALA A 69 7.19 12.17 0.58
C ALA A 69 6.25 11.92 1.78
N ARG A 70 5.10 11.27 1.55
CA ARG A 70 4.16 10.90 2.63
C ARG A 70 4.79 9.93 3.63
N ARG A 71 5.53 8.93 3.15
CA ARG A 71 6.22 7.96 4.01
C ARG A 71 7.32 8.62 4.84
N ALA A 72 8.08 9.54 4.25
CA ALA A 72 9.12 10.30 4.95
C ALA A 72 8.55 11.25 6.00
N ALA A 73 7.32 11.74 5.80
CA ALA A 73 6.62 12.62 6.73
C ALA A 73 5.80 11.89 7.81
N LEU A 74 5.85 10.54 7.88
CA LEU A 74 5.13 9.81 8.91
C LEU A 74 5.72 10.13 10.29
N PRO A 75 4.88 10.52 11.28
CA PRO A 75 5.34 10.64 12.65
C PRO A 75 5.76 9.27 13.18
N VAL A 76 6.86 9.23 13.93
CA VAL A 76 7.25 8.05 14.69
C VAL A 76 6.35 7.98 15.92
N PRO A 77 5.58 6.90 16.13
CA PRO A 77 4.78 6.75 17.34
C PRO A 77 5.69 6.66 18.57
N ASP A 78 5.43 7.47 19.57
CA ASP A 78 6.02 7.35 20.90
C ASP A 78 5.04 6.63 21.83
N PHE A 79 5.56 5.73 22.67
CA PHE A 79 4.78 4.90 23.58
C PHE A 79 5.21 5.17 25.02
N PRO A 80 4.57 6.13 25.72
CA PRO A 80 4.99 6.53 27.06
C PRO A 80 4.92 5.36 28.03
N ALA A 81 6.00 5.12 28.77
CA ALA A 81 6.09 4.00 29.71
C ALA A 81 5.15 4.14 30.93
N GLU A 82 4.71 5.37 31.24
CA GLU A 82 3.73 5.64 32.30
C GLU A 82 2.32 5.08 32.01
N LEU A 83 2.00 4.84 30.74
CA LEU A 83 0.70 4.25 30.37
C LEU A 83 0.73 2.74 30.62
N PRO A 84 -0.21 2.19 31.43
CA PRO A 84 -0.26 0.76 31.73
C PRO A 84 -0.32 -0.14 30.50
N VAL A 85 -0.93 0.32 29.40
CA VAL A 85 -0.99 -0.43 28.15
C VAL A 85 0.38 -0.51 27.44
N SER A 86 1.16 0.58 27.45
CA SER A 86 2.48 0.65 26.83
C SER A 86 3.47 -0.26 27.55
N ALA A 87 3.41 -0.30 28.88
CA ALA A 87 4.24 -1.19 29.69
C ALA A 87 4.00 -2.69 29.38
N ARG A 88 2.80 -3.05 28.90
CA ARG A 88 2.42 -4.42 28.53
C ARG A 88 2.43 -4.68 27.02
N ARG A 89 3.07 -3.81 26.24
CA ARG A 89 3.09 -3.88 24.77
C ARG A 89 3.52 -5.26 24.24
N ASP A 90 4.59 -5.82 24.79
CA ASP A 90 5.15 -7.08 24.30
C ASP A 90 4.24 -8.28 24.64
N GLU A 91 3.59 -8.26 25.80
CA GLU A 91 2.57 -9.26 26.19
C GLU A 91 1.38 -9.23 25.22
N ILE A 92 0.86 -8.03 24.93
CA ILE A 92 -0.24 -7.81 23.99
C ILE A 92 0.15 -8.26 22.57
N ALA A 93 1.36 -7.91 22.11
CA ALA A 93 1.87 -8.30 20.80
C ALA A 93 2.02 -9.83 20.68
N GLY A 94 2.51 -10.50 21.72
CA GLY A 94 2.60 -11.95 21.78
C GLY A 94 1.23 -12.63 21.71
N ALA A 95 0.26 -12.12 22.49
CA ALA A 95 -1.10 -12.63 22.48
C ALA A 95 -1.78 -12.46 21.11
N LEU A 96 -1.60 -11.31 20.45
CA LEU A 96 -2.16 -11.04 19.12
C LEU A 96 -1.52 -11.91 18.02
N ALA A 97 -0.23 -12.20 18.14
CA ALA A 97 0.44 -13.11 17.21
C ALA A 97 -0.06 -14.56 17.33
N ALA A 98 -0.37 -15.01 18.56
CA ALA A 98 -0.90 -16.35 18.82
C ALA A 98 -2.41 -16.48 18.54
N HIS A 99 -3.16 -15.38 18.71
CA HIS A 99 -4.61 -15.37 18.62
C HIS A 99 -5.09 -14.22 17.73
N GLN A 100 -5.80 -14.56 16.65
CA GLN A 100 -6.37 -13.57 15.71
C GLN A 100 -7.27 -12.53 16.40
N VAL A 101 -7.87 -12.89 17.54
CA VAL A 101 -8.70 -12.02 18.37
C VAL A 101 -8.25 -12.14 19.82
N ILE A 102 -8.02 -10.99 20.47
CA ILE A 102 -7.73 -10.89 21.91
C ILE A 102 -8.69 -9.87 22.54
N ILE A 103 -8.89 -9.96 23.86
CA ILE A 103 -9.66 -8.99 24.63
C ILE A 103 -8.69 -8.29 25.59
N VAL A 104 -8.56 -6.98 25.46
CA VAL A 104 -7.72 -6.16 26.35
C VAL A 104 -8.62 -5.34 27.28
N CYS A 105 -8.69 -5.74 28.55
CA CYS A 105 -9.46 -5.04 29.58
C CYS A 105 -8.56 -4.08 30.37
N GLY A 106 -9.12 -2.97 30.85
CA GLY A 106 -8.44 -2.08 31.80
C GLY A 106 -9.29 -0.88 32.17
N GLU A 107 -8.86 -0.09 33.15
CA GLU A 107 -9.56 1.12 33.59
C GLU A 107 -9.51 2.25 32.55
N THR A 108 -10.42 3.22 32.64
CA THR A 108 -10.37 4.45 31.83
C THR A 108 -9.05 5.18 32.06
N GLY A 109 -8.43 5.73 31.01
CA GLY A 109 -7.14 6.43 31.12
C GLY A 109 -5.89 5.54 31.07
N SER A 110 -6.05 4.21 30.99
CA SER A 110 -4.90 3.28 30.83
C SER A 110 -4.23 3.30 29.45
N GLY A 111 -4.71 4.13 28.52
CA GLY A 111 -4.14 4.28 27.17
C GLY A 111 -4.69 3.32 26.10
N LYS A 112 -5.69 2.48 26.41
CA LYS A 112 -6.21 1.46 25.45
C LYS A 112 -6.72 2.03 24.11
N THR A 113 -7.15 3.29 24.05
CA THR A 113 -7.71 3.94 22.85
C THR A 113 -6.74 4.93 22.21
N THR A 114 -5.65 5.26 22.90
CA THR A 114 -4.66 6.27 22.48
C THR A 114 -3.62 5.63 21.57
#